data_AF-A0A081DGA0-F1
#
_entry.id   AF-A0A081DGA0-F1
#
_cell.length_a   1.000
_cell.length_b   1.000
_cell.length_c   1.000
_cell.angle_alpha   90.00
_cell.angle_beta   90.00
_cell.angle_gamma   90.00
#
_symmetry.space_group_name_H-M   'P 1'
#
loop_
_entity.id
_entity.type
_entity.pdbx_description
1 polymer ?
#
loop_
_entity_poly.entity_id
_entity_poly.type
_entity_poly.pdbx_seq_one_letter_code
_entity_poly.pdbx_strand_id
1 'polypeptide(L)'
;MKNLTYLFYLLPILFYAQDDLLDGLEPDQSTTVTSTWKSLKVVNFETTKLVAKNEFQLIISHRFGSVENGFDDLFGLDQAVTRFQFVYGITDWMHIEASRSSFNKTYQLASKFKLKEQETTGFPFSISAFTAVDINTGLDKEVLPKIEFENRLGYTAQVIIARKISKNYLLKLAQHFS
;
A
#
# COMPACT_ATOMS: atom_id res chain seq x y z
N MET A 1 23.39 42.97 -2.57
CA MET A 1 22.84 41.90 -3.44
C MET A 1 23.88 41.26 -4.39
N LYS A 2 25.20 41.48 -4.23
CA LYS A 2 26.25 40.85 -5.08
C LYS A 2 26.72 39.48 -4.58
N ASN A 3 26.41 39.11 -3.33
CA ASN A 3 26.97 37.92 -2.70
C ASN A 3 26.09 36.66 -2.91
N LEU A 4 24.85 36.83 -3.39
CA LEU A 4 23.92 35.72 -3.64
C LEU A 4 24.13 35.09 -5.02
N THR A 5 24.74 35.81 -5.96
CA THR A 5 25.00 35.36 -7.33
C THR A 5 26.06 34.25 -7.39
N TYR A 6 27.01 34.24 -6.46
CA TYR A 6 28.04 33.20 -6.37
C TYR A 6 27.49 31.85 -5.89
N LEU A 7 26.39 31.87 -5.11
CA LEU A 7 25.75 30.64 -4.64
C LEU A 7 25.11 29.85 -5.79
N PHE A 8 24.69 30.53 -6.86
CA PHE A 8 24.11 29.91 -8.05
C PHE A 8 25.16 29.22 -8.94
N TYR A 9 26.43 29.64 -8.86
CA TYR A 9 27.54 29.04 -9.62
C TYR A 9 28.10 27.75 -8.98
N LEU A 10 27.75 27.44 -7.73
CA LEU A 10 28.17 26.21 -7.03
C LEU A 10 27.21 25.03 -7.20
N LEU A 11 26.02 25.26 -7.77
CA LEU A 11 24.98 24.24 -7.97
C LEU A 11 25.35 23.08 -8.93
N PRO A 12 26.16 23.25 -10.00
CA PRO A 12 26.43 22.15 -10.93
C PRO A 12 27.40 21.08 -10.41
N ILE A 13 28.05 21.28 -9.26
CA ILE A 13 28.99 20.30 -8.67
C ILE A 13 28.25 19.16 -7.93
N LEU A 14 26.97 19.35 -7.59
CA LEU A 14 26.15 18.32 -6.95
C LEU A 14 25.57 17.29 -7.93
N PHE A 15 25.73 17.49 -9.25
CA PHE A 15 25.21 16.59 -10.28
C PHE A 15 26.19 15.48 -10.70
N TYR A 16 27.42 15.46 -10.19
CA TYR A 16 28.47 14.49 -10.55
C TYR A 16 28.66 13.34 -9.53
N ALA A 17 27.67 13.05 -8.69
CA ALA A 17 27.75 12.01 -7.66
C ALA A 17 26.83 10.80 -7.91
N GLN A 18 26.46 10.52 -9.16
CA GLN A 18 25.60 9.37 -9.52
C GLN A 18 26.31 8.25 -10.28
N ASP A 19 27.64 8.23 -10.27
CA ASP A 19 28.35 7.03 -10.67
C ASP A 19 28.36 6.09 -9.46
N ASP A 20 27.75 4.91 -9.62
CA ASP A 20 27.84 3.75 -8.71
C ASP A 20 26.69 3.52 -7.68
N LEU A 21 25.43 3.59 -8.12
CA LEU A 21 24.30 2.94 -7.40
C LEU A 21 23.94 1.56 -7.98
N LEU A 22 24.49 1.20 -9.14
CA LEU A 22 24.02 0.07 -9.95
C LEU A 22 25.09 -1.01 -10.21
N ASP A 23 26.37 -0.83 -9.89
CA ASP A 23 27.42 -1.83 -10.21
C ASP A 23 27.37 -3.11 -9.35
N GLY A 24 26.43 -3.20 -8.40
CA GLY A 24 26.24 -4.40 -7.56
C GLY A 24 25.04 -5.28 -7.92
N LEU A 25 24.24 -4.93 -8.95
CA LEU A 25 23.04 -5.68 -9.30
C LEU A 25 23.40 -6.83 -10.27
N GLU A 26 24.03 -7.88 -9.76
CA GLU A 26 24.04 -9.15 -10.49
C GLU A 26 22.59 -9.62 -10.68
N PRO A 27 22.17 -9.99 -11.91
CA PRO A 27 20.83 -10.51 -12.12
C PRO A 27 20.72 -11.86 -11.43
N ASP A 28 20.09 -11.86 -10.26
CA ASP A 28 19.78 -13.07 -9.52
C ASP A 28 19.05 -14.05 -10.45
N GLN A 29 19.56 -15.29 -10.54
CA GLN A 29 18.98 -16.36 -11.37
C GLN A 29 17.71 -16.92 -10.71
N SER A 30 16.83 -16.03 -10.27
CA SER A 30 15.57 -16.36 -9.66
C SER A 30 14.66 -17.00 -10.71
N THR A 31 14.23 -18.23 -10.46
CA THR A 31 13.19 -18.91 -11.24
C THR A 31 11.79 -18.31 -10.97
N THR A 32 11.69 -17.32 -10.07
CA THR A 32 10.46 -16.62 -9.73
C THR A 32 10.19 -15.47 -10.71
N VAL A 33 8.93 -15.30 -11.09
CA VAL A 33 8.52 -14.19 -11.97
C VAL A 33 8.68 -12.87 -11.21
N THR A 34 9.57 -12.00 -11.71
CA THR A 34 9.85 -10.70 -11.08
C THR A 34 8.59 -9.83 -11.01
N SER A 35 8.24 -9.45 -9.78
CA SER A 35 7.20 -8.51 -9.35
C SER A 35 5.95 -8.47 -10.25
N THR A 36 4.94 -9.29 -9.93
CA THR A 36 3.60 -9.25 -10.56
C THR A 36 2.94 -7.87 -10.38
N TRP A 37 3.23 -7.17 -9.28
CA TRP A 37 2.69 -5.84 -8.99
C TRP A 37 3.79 -4.85 -8.65
N LYS A 38 3.58 -3.56 -8.92
CA LYS A 38 4.51 -2.49 -8.51
C LYS A 38 4.16 -1.88 -7.15
N SER A 39 2.88 -1.90 -6.79
CA SER A 39 2.32 -1.33 -5.54
C SER A 39 1.68 -2.42 -4.69
N LEU A 40 1.53 -2.17 -3.37
CA LEU A 40 0.81 -3.04 -2.44
C LEU A 40 -0.68 -3.10 -2.77
N LYS A 41 -1.25 -2.01 -3.30
CA LYS A 41 -2.66 -1.88 -3.66
C LYS A 41 -2.83 -1.39 -5.09
N VAL A 42 -3.95 -1.79 -5.71
CA VAL A 42 -4.47 -1.19 -6.93
C VAL A 42 -5.86 -0.64 -6.62
N VAL A 43 -5.98 0.69 -6.67
CA VAL A 43 -7.14 1.41 -6.15
C VAL A 43 -7.37 0.99 -4.69
N ASN A 44 -8.50 0.32 -4.37
CA ASN A 44 -8.83 -0.11 -3.02
C ASN A 44 -8.47 -1.59 -2.75
N PHE A 45 -7.98 -2.31 -3.74
CA PHE A 45 -7.79 -3.74 -3.64
C PHE A 45 -6.34 -4.10 -3.36
N GLU A 46 -6.12 -4.98 -2.38
CA GLU A 46 -4.82 -5.58 -2.12
C GLU A 46 -4.29 -6.33 -3.34
N THR A 47 -2.96 -6.41 -3.41
CA THR A 47 -2.23 -7.21 -4.39
C THR A 47 -1.45 -8.32 -3.70
N THR A 48 -0.83 -9.19 -4.48
CA THR A 48 0.07 -10.23 -3.97
C THR A 48 1.46 -9.69 -3.60
N LYS A 49 1.71 -8.38 -3.70
CA LYS A 49 2.98 -7.77 -3.32
C LYS A 49 3.08 -7.60 -1.80
N LEU A 50 4.25 -7.93 -1.27
CA LEU A 50 4.65 -7.66 0.09
C LEU A 50 5.79 -6.63 0.12
N VAL A 51 5.97 -6.01 1.28
CA VAL A 51 7.13 -5.17 1.60
C VAL A 51 8.28 -6.10 1.98
N ALA A 52 9.51 -5.80 1.54
CA ALA A 52 10.65 -6.68 1.76
C ALA A 52 11.01 -6.77 3.26
N LYS A 53 11.71 -7.83 3.65
CA LYS A 53 12.17 -8.00 5.03
C LYS A 53 13.00 -6.80 5.48
N ASN A 54 12.73 -6.31 6.68
CA ASN A 54 13.34 -5.12 7.29
C ASN A 54 13.09 -3.81 6.54
N GLU A 55 12.21 -3.79 5.55
CA GLU A 55 11.80 -2.57 4.88
C GLU A 55 10.58 -1.97 5.59
N PHE A 56 10.62 -0.65 5.80
CA PHE A 56 9.53 0.13 6.34
C PHE A 56 8.99 1.07 5.27
N GLN A 57 7.67 1.06 5.06
CA GLN A 57 7.00 1.99 4.17
C GLN A 57 5.93 2.79 4.91
N LEU A 58 6.00 4.12 4.78
CA LEU A 58 4.91 5.02 5.13
C LEU A 58 4.12 5.36 3.86
N ILE A 59 2.84 4.99 3.87
CA ILE A 59 1.90 5.25 2.77
C ILE A 59 0.85 6.24 3.27
N ILE A 60 0.76 7.38 2.60
CA ILE A 60 -0.28 8.40 2.84
C ILE A 60 -1.16 8.45 1.60
N SER A 61 -2.42 8.04 1.75
CA SER A 61 -3.38 8.01 0.63
C SER A 61 -4.54 8.94 0.88
N HIS A 62 -4.94 9.66 -0.16
CA HIS A 62 -6.14 10.50 -0.18
C HIS A 62 -7.14 9.91 -1.17
N ARG A 63 -8.41 9.80 -0.75
CA ARG A 63 -9.53 9.46 -1.63
C ARG A 63 -10.50 10.62 -1.65
N PHE A 64 -10.62 11.25 -2.82
CA PHE A 64 -11.57 12.34 -3.06
C PHE A 64 -12.99 11.83 -3.30
N GLY A 65 -13.95 12.72 -3.10
CA GLY A 65 -15.37 12.48 -3.35
C GLY A 65 -15.71 12.38 -4.84
N SER A 66 -17.02 12.41 -5.15
CA SER A 66 -17.49 12.46 -6.53
C SER A 66 -17.11 13.81 -7.16
N VAL A 67 -16.80 13.80 -8.46
CA VAL A 67 -16.58 15.04 -9.24
C VAL A 67 -17.88 15.69 -9.72
N GLU A 68 -19.01 15.02 -9.50
CA GLU A 68 -20.34 15.41 -10.00
C GLU A 68 -20.80 16.78 -9.50
N ASN A 69 -20.45 17.15 -8.27
CA ASN A 69 -20.89 18.40 -7.65
C ASN A 69 -20.09 19.64 -8.12
N GLY A 70 -19.11 19.47 -8.99
CA GLY A 70 -18.37 20.58 -9.59
C GLY A 70 -17.72 21.49 -8.55
N PHE A 71 -17.87 22.80 -8.68
CA PHE A 71 -17.22 23.76 -7.78
C PHE A 71 -17.78 23.78 -6.35
N ASP A 72 -18.97 23.22 -6.10
CA ASP A 72 -19.63 23.30 -4.79
C ASP A 72 -18.88 22.52 -3.69
N ASP A 73 -18.15 21.47 -4.06
CA ASP A 73 -17.24 20.72 -3.18
C ASP A 73 -15.81 20.62 -3.74
N LEU A 74 -15.46 21.58 -4.61
CA LEU A 74 -14.19 21.63 -5.33
C LEU A 74 -13.86 20.33 -6.07
N PHE A 75 -14.82 19.76 -6.79
CA PHE A 75 -14.72 18.50 -7.54
C PHE A 75 -14.39 17.30 -6.63
N GLY A 76 -15.05 17.26 -5.47
CA GLY A 76 -14.86 16.23 -4.44
C GLY A 76 -13.60 16.39 -3.60
N LEU A 77 -12.80 17.45 -3.79
CA LEU A 77 -11.60 17.71 -3.00
C LEU A 77 -11.91 18.02 -1.54
N ASP A 78 -13.06 18.66 -1.26
CA ASP A 78 -13.50 18.99 0.10
C ASP A 78 -13.88 17.73 0.91
N GLN A 79 -14.22 16.64 0.22
CA GLN A 79 -14.66 15.37 0.82
C GLN A 79 -13.53 14.33 0.86
N ALA A 80 -12.29 14.78 1.07
CA ALA A 80 -11.11 13.91 1.06
C ALA A 80 -11.03 13.02 2.32
N VAL A 81 -11.00 11.71 2.11
CA VAL A 81 -10.61 10.74 3.14
C VAL A 81 -9.10 10.55 3.10
N THR A 82 -8.44 10.79 4.22
CA THR A 82 -6.99 10.57 4.39
C THR A 82 -6.75 9.29 5.16
N ARG A 83 -5.79 8.48 4.71
CA ARG A 83 -5.32 7.31 5.42
C ARG A 83 -3.80 7.32 5.54
N PHE A 84 -3.32 7.16 6.77
CA PHE A 84 -1.93 6.92 7.10
C PHE A 84 -1.74 5.43 7.34
N GLN A 85 -0.82 4.80 6.63
CA GLN A 85 -0.54 3.38 6.73
C GLN A 85 0.96 3.18 6.88
N PHE A 86 1.32 2.49 7.96
CA PHE A 86 2.68 2.08 8.29
C PHE A 86 2.79 0.60 7.99
N VAL A 87 3.71 0.21 7.11
CA VAL A 87 3.92 -1.18 6.71
C VAL A 87 5.36 -1.57 7.02
N TYR A 88 5.54 -2.72 7.67
CA TYR A 88 6.86 -3.23 8.00
C TYR A 88 6.99 -4.71 7.60
N GLY A 89 7.99 -5.01 6.78
CA GLY A 89 8.30 -6.38 6.39
C GLY A 89 9.06 -7.12 7.50
N ILE A 90 8.41 -8.13 8.07
CA ILE A 90 9.01 -8.95 9.14
C ILE A 90 9.90 -10.04 8.53
N THR A 91 9.42 -10.66 7.45
CA THR A 91 10.12 -11.72 6.70
C THR A 91 9.87 -11.55 5.21
N ASP A 92 10.55 -12.33 4.36
CA ASP A 92 10.34 -12.31 2.90
C ASP A 92 8.95 -12.83 2.47
N TRP A 93 8.21 -13.42 3.42
CA TRP A 93 6.87 -13.97 3.23
C TRP A 93 5.79 -13.29 4.10
N MET A 94 6.13 -12.32 4.94
CA MET A 94 5.16 -11.66 5.82
C MET A 94 5.50 -10.19 6.07
N HIS A 95 4.48 -9.34 5.99
CA HIS A 95 4.52 -8.00 6.57
C HIS A 95 3.33 -7.74 7.50
N ILE A 96 3.48 -6.73 8.35
CA ILE A 96 2.41 -6.19 9.17
C ILE A 96 2.14 -4.74 8.82
N GLU A 97 0.92 -4.31 9.10
CA GLU A 97 0.45 -2.98 8.81
C GLU A 97 -0.30 -2.40 10.01
N ALA A 98 -0.05 -1.13 10.31
CA ALA A 98 -0.88 -0.35 11.22
C ALA A 98 -1.35 0.89 10.48
N SER A 99 -2.63 1.25 10.61
CA SER A 99 -3.15 2.41 9.87
C SER A 99 -4.26 3.15 10.60
N ARG A 100 -4.44 4.40 10.18
CA ARG A 100 -5.47 5.32 10.62
C ARG A 100 -6.17 5.90 9.40
N SER A 101 -7.49 5.79 9.33
CA SER A 101 -8.31 6.46 8.34
C SER A 101 -9.14 7.57 8.98
N SER A 102 -9.26 8.72 8.31
CA SER A 102 -10.22 9.77 8.70
C SER A 102 -11.66 9.31 8.51
N PHE A 103 -11.91 8.37 7.58
CA PHE A 103 -13.22 7.75 7.39
C PHE A 103 -13.61 6.97 8.64
N ASN A 104 -14.76 7.32 9.23
CA ASN A 104 -15.29 6.78 10.48
C ASN A 104 -14.31 6.79 11.65
N LYS A 105 -13.23 7.57 11.58
CA LYS A 105 -12.17 7.51 12.59
C LYS A 105 -11.80 6.04 12.85
N THR A 106 -11.47 5.27 11.81
CA THR A 106 -11.07 3.85 11.94
C THR A 106 -9.56 3.67 12.15
N TYR A 107 -9.18 2.83 13.11
CA TYR A 107 -7.83 2.28 13.24
C TYR A 107 -7.82 0.86 12.70
N GLN A 108 -6.75 0.43 12.03
CA GLN A 108 -6.64 -0.94 11.53
C GLN A 108 -5.26 -1.50 11.84
N LEU A 109 -5.24 -2.75 12.31
CA LEU A 109 -4.06 -3.60 12.35
C LEU A 109 -4.25 -4.72 11.34
N ALA A 110 -3.26 -4.94 10.48
CA ALA A 110 -3.33 -5.95 9.44
C ALA A 110 -2.03 -6.71 9.28
N SER A 111 -2.13 -7.87 8.66
CA SER A 111 -1.01 -8.70 8.27
C SER A 111 -1.25 -9.30 6.90
N LYS A 112 -0.19 -9.44 6.11
CA LYS A 112 -0.24 -10.10 4.82
C LYS A 112 0.84 -11.16 4.74
N PHE A 113 0.47 -12.27 4.13
CA PHE A 113 1.28 -13.46 4.00
C PHE A 113 1.39 -13.82 2.53
N LYS A 114 2.61 -14.05 2.06
CA LYS A 114 2.90 -14.67 0.78
C LYS A 114 2.79 -16.18 0.97
N LEU A 115 1.83 -16.80 0.28
CA LEU A 115 1.60 -18.24 0.36
C LEU A 115 2.37 -18.99 -0.71
N LYS A 116 2.39 -18.46 -1.94
CA LYS A 116 3.11 -19.03 -3.07
C LYS A 116 3.40 -17.96 -4.11
N GLU A 117 4.53 -18.04 -4.79
CA GLU A 117 4.86 -17.15 -5.91
C GLU A 117 4.76 -17.87 -7.25
N GLN A 118 4.50 -17.06 -8.28
CA GLN A 118 4.51 -17.54 -9.66
C GLN A 118 5.94 -17.80 -10.08
N GLU A 119 6.17 -18.98 -10.64
CA GLU A 119 7.46 -19.41 -11.19
C GLU A 119 7.44 -19.28 -12.72
N THR A 120 8.60 -18.98 -13.31
CA THR A 120 8.78 -18.88 -14.77
C THR A 120 8.54 -20.24 -15.44
N THR A 121 9.01 -21.31 -14.81
CA THR A 121 8.82 -22.70 -15.21
C THR A 121 8.39 -23.50 -13.99
N GLY A 122 7.08 -23.60 -13.74
CA GLY A 122 6.54 -24.29 -12.58
C GLY A 122 5.15 -23.79 -12.20
N PHE A 123 4.97 -23.38 -10.94
CA PHE A 123 3.67 -22.96 -10.43
C PHE A 123 3.18 -21.65 -11.10
N PRO A 124 1.95 -21.61 -11.67
CA PRO A 124 1.55 -20.52 -12.57
C PRO A 124 0.91 -19.30 -11.89
N PHE A 125 0.74 -19.29 -10.56
CA PHE A 125 0.04 -18.22 -9.83
C PHE A 125 0.87 -17.64 -8.69
N SER A 126 0.60 -16.39 -8.34
CA SER A 126 0.99 -15.81 -7.06
C SER A 126 -0.21 -15.82 -6.13
N ILE A 127 -0.02 -16.24 -4.89
CA ILE A 127 -1.08 -16.36 -3.89
C ILE A 127 -0.64 -15.65 -2.61
N SER A 128 -1.53 -14.83 -2.07
CA SER A 128 -1.34 -14.15 -0.79
C SER A 128 -2.61 -14.21 0.05
N ALA A 129 -2.45 -14.18 1.37
CA ALA A 129 -3.53 -13.99 2.32
C ALA A 129 -3.36 -12.65 3.03
N PHE A 130 -4.46 -11.95 3.24
CA PHE A 130 -4.51 -10.69 3.98
C PHE A 130 -5.54 -10.81 5.09
N THR A 131 -5.19 -10.35 6.28
CA THR A 131 -6.09 -10.32 7.43
C THR A 131 -6.00 -8.97 8.11
N ALA A 132 -7.13 -8.45 8.57
CA ALA A 132 -7.17 -7.19 9.30
C ALA A 132 -8.23 -7.19 10.40
N VAL A 133 -7.95 -6.40 11.43
CA VAL A 133 -8.88 -6.03 12.49
C VAL A 133 -9.01 -4.51 12.48
N ASP A 134 -10.24 -4.03 12.38
CA ASP A 134 -10.61 -2.63 12.33
C ASP A 134 -11.30 -2.22 13.63
N ILE A 135 -11.02 -1.01 14.12
CA ILE A 135 -11.66 -0.43 15.29
C ILE A 135 -12.24 0.94 14.92
N ASN A 136 -13.56 1.04 14.91
CA ASN A 136 -14.30 2.28 14.65
C ASN A 136 -14.40 3.13 15.93
N THR A 137 -13.59 4.19 15.98
CA THR A 137 -13.60 5.16 17.08
C THR A 137 -14.49 6.37 16.82
N GLY A 138 -15.18 6.40 15.67
CA GLY A 138 -16.08 7.49 15.29
C GLY A 138 -17.50 7.36 15.83
N LEU A 139 -17.89 6.16 16.29
CA LEU A 139 -19.23 5.93 16.85
C LEU A 139 -19.36 6.59 18.23
N ASP A 140 -20.30 7.53 18.33
CA ASP A 140 -20.56 8.29 19.54
C ASP A 140 -21.49 7.54 20.50
N LYS A 141 -21.12 7.49 21.79
CA LYS A 141 -21.96 6.90 22.84
C LYS A 141 -23.15 7.79 23.19
N GLU A 142 -23.08 9.09 22.94
CA GLU A 142 -24.22 10.00 23.16
C GLU A 142 -25.35 9.71 22.16
N VAL A 143 -24.99 9.35 20.93
CA VAL A 143 -25.93 8.95 19.88
C VAL A 143 -26.33 7.47 19.99
N LEU A 144 -25.41 6.61 20.39
CA LEU A 144 -25.60 5.16 20.54
C LEU A 144 -25.25 4.70 21.97
N PRO A 145 -26.10 4.97 22.97
CA PRO A 145 -25.78 4.73 24.39
C PRO A 145 -25.58 3.25 24.76
N LYS A 146 -26.08 2.32 23.94
CA LYS A 146 -25.91 0.87 24.13
C LYS A 146 -24.73 0.29 23.34
N ILE A 147 -23.89 1.12 22.71
CA ILE A 147 -22.79 0.60 21.89
C ILE A 147 -21.70 -0.03 22.76
N GLU A 148 -21.46 -1.30 22.52
CA GLU A 148 -20.38 -2.06 23.15
C GLU A 148 -19.11 -2.01 22.30
N PHE A 149 -17.98 -2.40 22.88
CA PHE A 149 -16.71 -2.41 22.16
C PHE A 149 -16.73 -3.36 20.96
N GLU A 150 -17.39 -4.50 21.10
CA GLU A 150 -17.53 -5.52 20.05
C GLU A 150 -18.21 -4.96 18.79
N ASN A 151 -19.17 -4.03 18.95
CA ASN A 151 -19.83 -3.38 17.82
C ASN A 151 -18.92 -2.39 17.06
N ARG A 152 -17.74 -2.09 17.60
CA ARG A 152 -16.74 -1.23 16.96
C ARG A 152 -15.73 -2.03 16.15
N LEU A 153 -15.72 -3.35 16.28
CA LEU A 153 -14.75 -4.22 15.64
C LEU A 153 -15.23 -4.65 14.25
N GLY A 154 -14.31 -4.60 13.29
CA GLY A 154 -14.47 -5.21 11.97
C GLY A 154 -13.37 -6.22 11.75
N TYR A 155 -13.69 -7.31 11.06
CA TYR A 155 -12.72 -8.34 10.71
C TYR A 155 -12.70 -8.49 9.19
N THR A 156 -11.51 -8.67 8.64
CA THR A 156 -11.33 -8.94 7.22
C THR A 156 -10.39 -10.11 7.08
N ALA A 157 -10.78 -11.10 6.28
CA ALA A 157 -9.87 -12.08 5.71
C ALA A 157 -10.02 -12.05 4.18
N GLN A 158 -8.91 -12.12 3.47
CA GLN A 158 -8.91 -12.13 2.01
C GLN A 158 -7.85 -13.08 1.48
N VAL A 159 -8.22 -13.84 0.45
CA VAL A 159 -7.27 -14.60 -0.37
C VAL A 159 -7.15 -13.90 -1.72
N ILE A 160 -5.92 -13.65 -2.14
CA ILE A 160 -5.57 -12.91 -3.35
C ILE A 160 -4.77 -13.85 -4.26
N ILE A 161 -5.27 -14.06 -5.47
CA ILE A 161 -4.62 -14.87 -6.50
C ILE A 161 -4.35 -13.97 -7.69
N ALA A 162 -3.12 -13.96 -8.18
CA ALA A 162 -2.73 -13.19 -9.35
C ALA A 162 -1.89 -14.02 -10.32
N ARG A 163 -1.97 -13.69 -11.61
CA ARG A 163 -1.12 -14.27 -12.66
C ARG A 163 -0.61 -13.19 -13.58
N LYS A 164 0.69 -13.20 -13.83
CA LYS A 164 1.32 -12.44 -14.91
C LYS A 164 1.32 -13.27 -16.19
N ILE A 165 0.56 -12.80 -17.18
CA ILE A 165 0.41 -13.45 -18.48
C ILE A 165 1.48 -12.92 -19.44
N SER A 166 1.71 -11.60 -19.42
CA SER A 166 2.78 -10.96 -20.18
C SER A 166 3.30 -9.72 -19.43
N LYS A 167 4.24 -8.98 -20.04
CA LYS A 167 4.74 -7.71 -19.49
C LYS A 167 3.61 -6.69 -19.26
N ASN A 168 2.56 -6.73 -20.06
CA ASN A 168 1.48 -5.74 -20.07
C ASN A 168 0.15 -6.28 -19.52
N TYR A 169 0.01 -7.61 -19.37
CA TYR A 169 -1.23 -8.25 -18.94
C TYR A 169 -1.05 -9.01 -17.62
N LEU A 170 -1.86 -8.60 -16.64
CA LEU A 170 -1.94 -9.16 -15.29
C LEU A 170 -3.40 -9.45 -14.97
N LEU A 171 -3.69 -10.61 -14.39
CA LEU A 171 -5.02 -10.96 -13.89
C LEU A 171 -4.99 -11.08 -12.37
N LYS A 172 -6.05 -10.62 -11.69
CA LYS A 172 -6.23 -10.72 -10.24
C LYS A 172 -7.63 -11.21 -9.89
N LEU A 173 -7.72 -12.10 -8.93
CA LEU A 173 -8.92 -12.46 -8.20
C LEU A 173 -8.67 -12.26 -6.71
N ALA A 174 -9.62 -11.66 -6.01
CA ALA A 174 -9.54 -11.46 -4.56
C ALA A 174 -10.89 -11.79 -3.93
N GLN A 175 -10.94 -12.84 -3.10
CA GLN A 175 -12.14 -13.24 -2.37
C GLN A 175 -12.07 -12.70 -0.95
N HIS A 176 -13.09 -11.92 -0.56
CA HIS A 176 -13.21 -11.32 0.76
C HIS A 176 -14.15 -12.13 1.66
N PHE A 177 -13.82 -12.18 2.94
CA PHE A 177 -14.59 -12.78 4.02
C PHE A 177 -14.67 -11.77 5.17
N SER A 178 -15.89 -11.50 5.62
CA SER A 178 -16.24 -10.48 6.62
C SER A 178 -17.29 -11.02 7.55
#